data_AF-A0A8J3Q985-F1
#
_entry.id   AF-A0A8J3Q985-F1
#
_cell.length_a   1.000
_cell.length_b   1.000
_cell.length_c   1.000
_cell.angle_alpha   90.00
_cell.angle_beta   90.00
_cell.angle_gamma   90.00
#
_symmetry.space_group_name_H-M   'P 1'
#
loop_
_entity.id
_entity.type
_entity.pdbx_description
1 polymer ?
#
loop_
_entity_poly.entity_id
_entity_poly.type
_entity_poly.pdbx_seq_one_letter_code
_entity_poly.pdbx_strand_id
1 'polypeptide(L)'
;MELGEAESRLVLGVDSSATRPEIRARYQILLQLFHPDRLQDAPETVREEAQRQVRQLNAAYAHLTSDSPLMPAAVDDGSTPDTTIVNPHNGPLALLRPPVRTPHTADFWQRVGLEPIIIRVYEGTGLTLCTPSLRDNDTRAQFLSDDRHLHLARSPEGLVGLVEELTEHDLLQLDAWPDLVESIHTKQIAVLPAHRYDIPAALDNLTRGTELWDPKLLTAVYDIVYELAISLDLADIYEALMPGSPLHRLYELVHELDGALLSRRRVQREVERFDLVSVYDAWTDISSIVAEHLQWH
;
A
#
# COMPACT_ATOMS: atom_id res chain seq x y z
N MET A 1 23.57 -10.70 -21.22
CA MET A 1 22.36 -10.72 -22.06
C MET A 1 21.95 -9.28 -22.23
N GLU A 2 21.99 -8.78 -23.46
CA GLU A 2 21.42 -7.47 -23.77
C GLU A 2 19.90 -7.62 -23.67
N LEU A 3 19.28 -6.93 -22.72
CA LEU A 3 17.82 -6.94 -22.54
C LEU A 3 17.18 -6.31 -23.77
N GLY A 4 16.13 -6.93 -24.30
CA GLY A 4 15.34 -6.32 -25.37
C GLY A 4 14.57 -5.08 -24.88
N GLU A 5 14.07 -4.26 -25.80
CA GLU A 5 13.27 -3.06 -25.44
C GLU A 5 11.99 -3.41 -24.69
N ALA A 6 11.26 -4.44 -25.14
CA ALA A 6 10.06 -4.94 -24.47
C ALA A 6 10.35 -5.52 -23.08
N GLU A 7 11.47 -6.24 -22.95
CA GLU A 7 11.91 -6.83 -21.68
C GLU A 7 12.33 -5.73 -20.68
N SER A 8 12.99 -4.67 -21.15
CA SER A 8 13.37 -3.53 -20.31
C SER A 8 12.14 -2.77 -19.79
N ARG A 9 11.09 -2.64 -20.61
CA ARG A 9 9.83 -2.02 -20.18
C ARG A 9 9.08 -2.87 -19.17
N LEU A 10 9.07 -4.19 -19.36
CA LEU A 10 8.50 -5.14 -18.40
C LEU A 10 9.22 -5.08 -17.05
N VAL A 11 10.56 -5.00 -17.04
CA VAL A 11 11.37 -4.87 -15.82
C VAL A 11 11.06 -3.59 -15.04
N LEU A 12 10.73 -2.49 -15.72
CA LEU A 12 10.31 -1.25 -15.06
C LEU A 12 8.79 -1.18 -14.81
N GLY A 13 7.99 -2.11 -15.33
CA GLY A 13 6.53 -2.06 -15.26
C GLY A 13 5.97 -0.77 -15.87
N VAL A 14 6.46 -0.39 -17.06
CA VAL A 14 6.03 0.81 -17.80
C VAL A 14 5.46 0.42 -19.16
N ASP A 15 4.44 1.16 -19.62
CA ASP A 15 3.83 0.90 -20.93
C ASP A 15 4.83 1.10 -22.09
N SER A 16 4.56 0.43 -23.21
CA SER A 16 5.22 0.65 -24.51
C SER A 16 5.26 2.13 -24.95
N SER A 17 4.24 2.92 -24.62
CA SER A 17 4.14 4.35 -24.93
C SER A 17 4.71 5.26 -23.85
N ALA A 18 5.21 4.71 -22.72
CA ALA A 18 5.69 5.51 -21.61
C ALA A 18 6.79 6.48 -22.05
N THR A 19 6.63 7.73 -21.64
CA THR A 19 7.56 8.83 -21.92
C THR A 19 8.79 8.73 -21.02
N ARG A 20 9.90 9.38 -21.41
CA ARG A 20 11.13 9.36 -20.60
C ARG A 20 10.93 9.85 -19.15
N PRO A 21 10.15 10.92 -18.87
CA PRO A 21 9.84 11.32 -17.49
C PRO A 21 9.11 10.24 -16.69
N GLU A 22 8.16 9.53 -17.29
CA GLU A 22 7.42 8.43 -16.65
C GLU A 22 8.31 7.22 -16.38
N ILE A 23 9.17 6.85 -17.34
CA ILE A 23 10.20 5.82 -17.18
C ILE A 23 11.14 6.18 -16.02
N ARG A 24 11.55 7.44 -15.92
CA ARG A 24 12.42 7.93 -14.85
C ARG A 24 11.74 7.96 -13.49
N ALA A 25 10.48 8.40 -13.41
CA ALA A 25 9.71 8.40 -12.18
C ALA A 25 9.53 6.96 -11.66
N ARG A 26 9.17 6.03 -12.56
CA ARG A 26 9.02 4.62 -12.21
C ARG A 26 10.33 3.97 -11.78
N TYR A 27 11.42 4.26 -12.48
CA TYR A 27 12.76 3.82 -12.09
C TYR A 27 13.19 4.35 -10.72
N GLN A 28 12.88 5.62 -10.40
CA GLN A 28 13.17 6.20 -9.08
C GLN A 28 12.39 5.51 -7.96
N ILE A 29 11.11 5.20 -8.19
CA ILE A 29 10.27 4.44 -7.26
C ILE A 29 10.89 3.06 -7.01
N LEU A 30 11.20 2.32 -8.07
CA LEU A 30 11.78 0.97 -7.96
C LEU A 30 13.15 1.00 -7.29
N LEU A 31 14.01 1.97 -7.59
CA LEU A 31 15.29 2.14 -6.88
C LEU A 31 15.12 2.39 -5.38
N GLN A 32 14.12 3.17 -4.97
CA GLN A 32 13.84 3.39 -3.55
C GLN A 32 13.30 2.14 -2.85
N LEU A 33 12.59 1.27 -3.59
CA LEU A 33 12.07 0.01 -3.08
C LEU A 33 13.17 -1.04 -2.91
N PHE A 34 14.09 -1.15 -3.88
CA PHE A 34 15.16 -2.16 -3.88
C PHE A 34 16.52 -1.64 -3.39
N HIS A 35 16.55 -0.49 -2.72
CA HIS A 35 17.79 0.16 -2.32
C HIS A 35 18.66 -0.74 -1.40
N PRO A 36 19.94 -0.97 -1.73
CA PRO A 36 20.80 -1.90 -0.98
C PRO A 36 20.97 -1.51 0.49
N ASP A 37 20.96 -0.20 0.80
CA ASP A 37 21.07 0.26 2.20
C ASP A 37 19.89 -0.18 3.09
N ARG A 38 18.71 -0.43 2.51
CA ARG A 38 17.54 -0.91 3.28
C ARG A 38 17.67 -2.38 3.69
N LEU A 39 18.63 -3.08 3.10
CA LEU A 39 18.82 -4.52 3.26
C LEU A 39 20.18 -4.87 3.86
N GLN A 40 20.91 -3.90 4.42
CA GLN A 40 22.23 -4.12 5.02
C GLN A 40 22.21 -5.18 6.12
N ASP A 41 21.14 -5.23 6.91
CA ASP A 41 20.92 -6.20 7.99
C ASP A 41 20.21 -7.48 7.54
N ALA A 42 19.89 -7.62 6.25
CA ALA A 42 19.19 -8.78 5.72
C ALA A 42 20.12 -9.98 5.48
N PRO A 43 19.59 -11.21 5.47
CA PRO A 43 20.34 -12.40 5.10
C PRO A 43 21.05 -12.25 3.74
N GLU A 44 22.22 -12.86 3.58
CA GLU A 44 23.07 -12.73 2.38
C GLU A 44 22.32 -13.03 1.08
N THR A 45 21.50 -14.08 1.06
CA THR A 45 20.65 -14.43 -0.09
C THR A 45 19.66 -13.34 -0.49
N VAL A 46 19.14 -12.58 0.49
CA VAL A 46 18.22 -11.46 0.26
C VAL A 46 18.97 -10.24 -0.28
N ARG A 47 20.18 -9.99 0.22
CA ARG A 47 21.06 -8.93 -0.30
C ARG A 47 21.50 -9.22 -1.74
N GLU A 48 21.83 -10.47 -2.05
CA GLU A 48 22.21 -10.90 -3.41
C GLU A 48 21.06 -10.76 -4.40
N GLU A 49 19.84 -11.13 -4.01
CA GLU A 49 18.66 -10.97 -4.86
C GLU A 49 18.33 -9.50 -5.09
N ALA A 50 18.35 -8.67 -4.04
CA ALA A 50 18.11 -7.23 -4.19
C ALA A 50 19.17 -6.55 -5.06
N GLN A 51 20.45 -6.90 -4.90
CA GLN A 51 21.51 -6.44 -5.80
C GLN A 51 21.29 -6.91 -7.25
N ARG A 52 20.74 -8.11 -7.45
CA ARG A 52 20.39 -8.61 -8.79
C ARG A 52 19.24 -7.79 -9.39
N GLN A 53 18.21 -7.48 -8.60
CA GLN A 53 17.09 -6.68 -9.05
C GLN A 53 17.47 -5.23 -9.35
N VAL A 54 18.27 -4.57 -8.49
CA VAL A 54 18.81 -3.23 -8.78
C VAL A 54 19.64 -3.23 -10.05
N ARG A 55 20.46 -4.27 -10.28
CA ARG A 55 21.22 -4.41 -11.54
C ARG A 55 20.31 -4.52 -12.76
N GLN A 56 19.23 -5.29 -12.66
CA GLN A 56 18.25 -5.42 -13.74
C GLN A 56 17.51 -4.10 -14.00
N LEU A 57 17.11 -3.38 -12.96
CA LEU A 57 16.47 -2.06 -13.06
C LEU A 57 17.40 -1.03 -13.72
N ASN A 58 18.67 -0.99 -13.30
CA ASN A 58 19.67 -0.10 -13.88
C ASN A 58 19.91 -0.42 -15.37
N ALA A 59 20.00 -1.70 -15.73
CA ALA A 59 20.19 -2.14 -17.11
C ALA A 59 18.97 -1.77 -17.99
N ALA A 60 17.76 -1.99 -17.49
CA ALA A 60 16.52 -1.66 -18.18
C ALA A 60 16.36 -0.14 -18.36
N TYR A 61 16.64 0.66 -17.32
CA TYR A 61 16.59 2.12 -17.40
C TYR A 61 17.61 2.67 -18.39
N ALA A 62 18.87 2.20 -18.34
CA ALA A 62 19.92 2.61 -19.25
C ALA A 62 19.59 2.24 -20.70
N HIS A 63 18.99 1.07 -20.93
CA HIS A 63 18.55 0.64 -22.26
C HIS A 63 17.44 1.54 -22.82
N LEU A 64 16.43 1.91 -22.01
CA LEU A 64 15.28 2.69 -22.47
C LEU A 64 15.52 4.19 -22.59
N THR A 65 16.43 4.74 -21.78
CA THR A 65 16.69 6.19 -21.75
C THR A 65 18.00 6.58 -22.42
N SER A 66 18.91 5.62 -22.62
CA SER A 66 20.32 5.86 -22.98
C SER A 66 21.09 6.73 -21.97
N ASP A 67 20.52 6.95 -20.77
CA ASP A 67 21.12 7.73 -19.69
C ASP A 67 21.85 6.81 -18.70
N SER A 68 22.84 7.38 -17.99
CA SER A 68 23.49 6.69 -16.89
C SER A 68 22.52 6.49 -15.72
N PRO A 69 22.50 5.30 -15.09
CA PRO A 69 21.64 5.02 -13.95
C PRO A 69 22.01 5.92 -12.75
N LEU A 70 20.98 6.40 -12.05
CA LEU A 70 21.11 7.26 -10.87
C LEU A 70 21.90 6.61 -9.71
N MET A 71 21.91 5.28 -9.65
CA MET A 71 22.83 4.52 -8.80
C MET A 71 23.54 3.47 -9.65
N PRO A 72 24.86 3.56 -9.87
CA PRO A 72 25.59 2.45 -10.45
C PRO A 72 25.54 1.26 -9.47
N ALA A 73 25.50 0.04 -10.00
CA ALA A 73 25.63 -1.16 -9.18
C ALA A 73 26.90 -1.03 -8.32
N ALA A 74 26.75 -1.17 -7.01
CA ALA A 74 27.82 -0.90 -6.05
C ALA A 74 29.14 -1.55 -6.50
N VAL A 75 30.13 -0.69 -6.77
CA VAL A 75 31.53 -1.09 -6.67
C VAL A 75 31.81 -1.07 -5.17
N ASP A 76 32.37 -2.18 -4.67
CA ASP A 76 32.77 -2.38 -3.28
C ASP A 76 33.74 -1.28 -2.86
N ASP A 77 33.23 -0.18 -2.30
CA ASP A 77 34.06 0.75 -1.56
C ASP A 77 33.22 1.46 -0.50
N GLY A 78 33.51 1.14 0.77
CA GLY A 78 32.75 1.52 1.95
C GLY A 78 32.84 3.00 2.29
N SER A 79 32.19 3.85 1.50
CA SER A 79 32.04 5.28 1.79
C SER A 79 30.59 5.71 1.61
N THR A 80 29.90 5.91 2.73
CA THR A 80 28.60 6.58 2.81
C THR A 80 28.74 8.06 2.43
N PRO A 81 27.96 8.59 1.47
CA PRO A 81 27.70 10.02 1.41
C PRO A 81 26.44 10.35 2.22
N ASP A 82 26.66 11.25 3.16
CA ASP A 82 25.69 12.10 3.85
C ASP A 82 24.48 12.46 2.95
N THR A 83 23.26 12.08 3.34
CA THR A 83 22.03 12.49 2.64
C THR A 83 20.95 12.87 3.65
N THR A 84 20.89 14.18 3.89
CA THR A 84 19.67 15.00 3.91
C THR A 84 18.36 14.28 4.24
N ILE A 85 17.84 14.61 5.42
CA ILE A 85 16.52 14.34 6.00
C ILE A 85 15.44 14.07 4.93
N VAL A 86 15.11 12.79 4.74
CA VAL A 86 13.91 12.33 4.01
C VAL A 86 12.73 12.40 4.99
N ASN A 87 11.62 12.99 4.56
CA ASN A 87 10.40 13.13 5.34
C ASN A 87 9.92 11.73 5.83
N PRO A 88 9.87 11.45 7.16
CA PRO A 88 9.69 10.10 7.69
C PRO A 88 8.30 9.49 7.43
N HIS A 89 7.36 10.22 6.84
CA HIS A 89 5.96 9.81 6.73
C HIS A 89 5.56 9.06 5.44
N ASN A 90 6.43 8.97 4.43
CA ASN A 90 6.11 8.29 3.15
C ASN A 90 6.78 6.91 2.99
N GLY A 91 7.48 6.41 4.01
CA GLY A 91 8.08 5.08 4.02
C GLY A 91 7.08 3.94 4.28
N PRO A 92 7.50 2.67 4.15
CA PRO A 92 6.66 1.52 4.52
C PRO A 92 6.11 1.65 5.94
N LEU A 93 4.80 1.43 6.10
CA LEU A 93 4.15 1.63 7.40
C LEU A 93 4.69 0.66 8.46
N ALA A 94 5.19 -0.50 8.04
CA ALA A 94 5.85 -1.48 8.90
C ALA A 94 7.10 -0.93 9.61
N LEU A 95 7.74 0.12 9.08
CA LEU A 95 8.90 0.77 9.69
C LEU A 95 8.51 1.87 10.69
N LEU A 96 7.25 2.31 10.67
CA LEU A 96 6.75 3.33 11.58
C LEU A 96 6.35 2.69 12.90
N ARG A 97 6.95 3.16 14.01
CA ARG A 97 6.47 2.78 15.33
C ARG A 97 5.01 3.21 15.49
N PRO A 98 4.09 2.29 15.81
CA PRO A 98 2.71 2.66 16.06
C PRO A 98 2.62 3.49 17.36
N PRO A 99 1.81 4.56 17.38
CA PRO A 99 1.50 5.28 18.60
C PRO A 99 0.74 4.35 19.54
N VAL A 100 0.96 4.51 20.83
CA VAL A 100 0.25 3.73 21.86
C VAL A 100 -1.10 4.39 22.12
N ARG A 101 -2.18 3.64 21.95
CA ARG A 101 -3.53 4.07 22.35
C ARG A 101 -3.66 3.93 23.87
N THR A 102 -4.05 5.00 24.55
CA THR A 102 -4.38 4.97 25.98
C THR A 102 -5.83 4.50 26.18
N PRO A 103 -6.22 4.02 27.39
CA PRO A 103 -7.62 3.67 27.67
C PRO A 103 -8.58 4.82 27.38
N HIS A 104 -8.23 6.05 27.77
CA HIS A 104 -9.06 7.23 27.52
C HIS A 104 -9.30 7.49 26.02
N THR A 105 -8.25 7.35 25.20
CA THR A 105 -8.38 7.50 23.74
C THR A 105 -9.13 6.33 23.09
N ALA A 106 -9.06 5.12 23.67
CA ALA A 106 -9.84 3.99 23.19
C ALA A 106 -11.34 4.18 23.47
N ASP A 107 -11.68 4.58 24.70
CA ASP A 107 -13.06 4.87 25.10
C ASP A 107 -13.68 5.99 24.24
N PHE A 108 -12.87 6.98 23.86
CA PHE A 108 -13.27 8.04 22.94
C PHE A 108 -13.72 7.49 21.58
N TRP A 109 -12.84 6.75 20.87
CA TRP A 109 -13.13 6.20 19.55
C TRP A 109 -14.28 5.18 19.58
N GLN A 110 -14.34 4.37 20.63
CA GLN A 110 -15.45 3.45 20.85
C GLN A 110 -16.78 4.19 21.02
N ARG A 111 -16.80 5.30 21.77
CA ARG A 111 -18.02 6.09 22.00
C ARG A 111 -18.54 6.76 20.72
N VAL A 112 -17.65 7.31 19.90
CA VAL A 112 -18.06 7.95 18.63
C VAL A 112 -18.37 6.92 17.52
N GLY A 113 -18.01 5.65 17.70
CA GLY A 113 -18.26 4.60 16.71
C GLY A 113 -17.43 4.75 15.44
N LEU A 114 -16.29 5.42 15.54
CA LEU A 114 -15.37 5.70 14.44
C LEU A 114 -13.95 5.34 14.85
N GLU A 115 -13.11 5.11 13.85
CA GLU A 115 -11.71 4.75 14.03
C GLU A 115 -10.84 5.53 13.04
N PRO A 116 -9.70 6.10 13.49
CA PRO A 116 -8.73 6.66 12.58
C PRO A 116 -7.94 5.52 11.92
N ILE A 117 -7.75 5.63 10.62
CA ILE A 117 -6.98 4.70 9.81
C ILE A 117 -5.86 5.43 9.07
N ILE A 118 -4.84 4.67 8.65
CA ILE A 118 -3.80 5.15 7.74
C ILE A 118 -3.85 4.33 6.47
N ILE A 119 -3.81 5.01 5.33
CA ILE A 119 -3.66 4.40 4.02
C ILE A 119 -2.40 4.96 3.37
N ARG A 120 -1.49 4.06 2.98
CA ARG A 120 -0.33 4.41 2.14
C ARG A 120 -0.60 3.98 0.71
N VAL A 121 -0.43 4.94 -0.19
CA VAL A 121 -0.32 4.76 -1.64
C VAL A 121 1.06 5.22 -2.10
N TYR A 122 1.36 5.12 -3.39
CA TYR A 122 2.67 5.54 -3.92
C TYR A 122 2.92 7.04 -3.78
N GLU A 123 1.86 7.86 -3.87
CA GLU A 123 1.89 9.32 -3.77
C GLU A 123 2.16 9.81 -2.34
N GLY A 124 1.87 8.98 -1.34
CA GLY A 124 2.12 9.27 0.07
C GLY A 124 1.23 8.51 1.04
N THR A 125 1.32 8.93 2.29
CA THR A 125 0.54 8.35 3.41
C THR A 125 -0.50 9.34 3.89
N GLY A 126 -1.75 8.90 3.98
CA GLY A 126 -2.89 9.69 4.44
C GLY A 126 -3.57 9.12 5.68
N LEU A 127 -4.13 10.02 6.48
CA LEU A 127 -4.97 9.75 7.65
C LEU A 127 -6.43 10.05 7.30
N THR A 128 -7.33 9.17 7.72
CA THR A 128 -8.79 9.37 7.55
C THR A 128 -9.56 8.64 8.63
N LEU A 129 -10.90 8.72 8.60
CA LEU A 129 -11.79 8.04 9.53
C LEU A 129 -12.61 6.98 8.80
N CYS A 130 -12.93 5.91 9.52
CA CYS A 130 -13.94 4.95 9.08
C CYS A 130 -14.76 4.43 10.26
N THR A 131 -15.93 3.88 9.99
CA THR A 131 -16.64 3.03 10.96
C THR A 131 -15.88 1.71 11.12
N PRO A 132 -15.83 1.11 12.32
CA PRO A 132 -15.32 -0.26 12.48
C PRO A 132 -16.13 -1.23 11.60
N SER A 133 -15.48 -1.91 10.66
CA SER A 133 -16.15 -2.92 9.81
C SER A 133 -16.55 -4.12 10.68
N LEU A 134 -17.86 -4.25 10.92
CA LEU A 134 -18.45 -5.43 11.57
C LEU A 134 -18.73 -6.45 10.47
N ARG A 135 -17.71 -7.14 9.97
CA ARG A 135 -17.85 -8.23 8.98
C ARG A 135 -18.74 -9.42 9.43
N ASP A 136 -19.43 -9.29 10.55
CA ASP A 136 -20.45 -10.22 11.07
C ASP A 136 -21.91 -9.69 10.99
N ASN A 137 -22.19 -8.45 10.55
CA ASN A 137 -23.55 -7.84 10.68
C ASN A 137 -24.13 -7.13 9.43
N ASP A 138 -23.76 -7.51 8.20
CA ASP A 138 -24.27 -6.89 6.94
C ASP A 138 -23.99 -5.36 6.78
N THR A 139 -23.42 -4.70 7.78
CA THR A 139 -23.12 -3.26 7.75
C THR A 139 -21.75 -3.01 7.12
N ARG A 140 -21.75 -2.39 5.94
CA ARG A 140 -20.56 -1.96 5.20
C ARG A 140 -19.83 -0.85 5.94
N ALA A 141 -18.50 -0.79 5.77
CA ALA A 141 -17.73 0.31 6.33
C ALA A 141 -18.10 1.63 5.62
N GLN A 142 -18.28 2.69 6.40
CA GLN A 142 -18.36 4.07 5.90
C GLN A 142 -17.03 4.75 6.19
N PHE A 143 -16.61 5.62 5.28
CA PHE A 143 -15.37 6.39 5.38
C PHE A 143 -15.66 7.88 5.42
N LEU A 144 -14.66 8.68 5.81
CA LEU A 144 -14.68 10.12 5.57
C LEU A 144 -14.49 10.38 4.07
N SER A 145 -15.57 10.17 3.31
CA SER A 145 -15.66 10.27 1.86
C SER A 145 -16.84 11.13 1.44
N ASP A 146 -16.78 11.68 0.23
CA ASP A 146 -17.92 12.23 -0.49
C ASP A 146 -18.00 11.57 -1.87
N ASP A 147 -19.19 11.39 -2.45
CA ASP A 147 -19.41 10.87 -3.81
C ASP A 147 -18.49 9.69 -4.21
N ARG A 148 -17.32 9.99 -4.78
CA ARG A 148 -16.28 9.02 -5.16
C ARG A 148 -14.89 9.35 -4.61
N HIS A 149 -14.73 10.27 -3.66
CA HIS A 149 -13.43 10.65 -3.11
C HIS A 149 -13.31 10.30 -1.64
N LEU A 150 -12.16 9.71 -1.28
CA LEU A 150 -11.75 9.54 0.10
C LEU A 150 -10.92 10.75 0.53
N HIS A 151 -11.34 11.44 1.59
CA HIS A 151 -10.59 12.56 2.12
C HIS A 151 -9.47 12.11 3.05
N LEU A 152 -8.27 12.60 2.78
CA LEU A 152 -7.06 12.25 3.49
C LEU A 152 -6.37 13.51 4.03
N ALA A 153 -6.00 13.48 5.30
CA ALA A 153 -5.08 14.44 5.90
C ALA A 153 -3.65 13.90 5.93
N ARG A 154 -2.66 14.79 5.81
CA ARG A 154 -1.24 14.42 5.93
C ARG A 154 -0.72 14.34 7.38
N SER A 155 -1.50 14.80 8.35
CA SER A 155 -1.13 14.80 9.76
C SER A 155 -2.36 14.70 10.67
N PRO A 156 -2.17 14.38 11.97
CA PRO A 156 -3.24 14.47 12.97
C PRO A 156 -3.92 15.83 13.02
N GLU A 157 -3.15 16.92 12.92
CA GLU A 157 -3.67 18.29 12.87
C GLU A 157 -4.57 18.49 11.66
N GLY A 158 -4.15 18.01 10.49
CA GLY A 158 -4.96 18.08 9.27
C GLY A 158 -6.24 17.25 9.38
N LEU A 159 -6.21 16.11 10.08
CA LEU A 159 -7.41 15.30 10.27
C LEU A 159 -8.41 16.00 11.21
N VAL A 160 -7.94 16.69 12.25
CA VAL A 160 -8.80 17.55 13.08
C VAL A 160 -9.42 18.66 12.23
N GLY A 161 -8.62 19.37 11.43
CA GLY A 161 -9.13 20.41 10.54
C GLY A 161 -10.16 19.89 9.55
N LEU A 162 -9.93 18.71 8.96
CA LEU A 162 -10.90 18.04 8.10
C LEU A 162 -12.24 17.78 8.80
N VAL A 163 -12.20 17.25 10.02
CA VAL A 163 -13.43 16.98 10.79
C VAL A 163 -14.17 18.27 11.13
N GLU A 164 -13.45 19.36 11.39
CA GLU A 164 -14.04 20.66 11.73
C GLU A 164 -14.59 21.43 10.50
N GLU A 165 -13.94 21.30 9.34
CA GLU A 165 -14.20 22.14 8.15
C GLU A 165 -15.01 21.44 7.06
N LEU A 166 -14.96 20.11 6.96
CA LEU A 166 -15.64 19.39 5.88
C LEU A 166 -17.15 19.35 6.15
N THR A 167 -17.93 19.85 5.19
CA THR A 167 -19.38 20.08 5.36
C THR A 167 -20.26 19.15 4.52
N GLU A 168 -19.66 18.38 3.61
CA GLU A 168 -20.33 17.38 2.79
C GLU A 168 -19.47 16.11 2.82
N HIS A 169 -20.00 15.01 3.39
CA HIS A 169 -19.38 13.69 3.42
C HIS A 169 -20.33 12.64 4.03
N ASP A 170 -20.03 11.36 3.81
CA ASP A 170 -20.89 10.23 4.19
C ASP A 170 -21.05 10.06 5.70
N LEU A 171 -20.03 10.40 6.49
CA LEU A 171 -20.10 10.30 7.96
C LEU A 171 -21.03 11.32 8.64
N LEU A 172 -21.54 12.34 7.92
CA LEU A 172 -22.45 13.33 8.51
C LEU A 172 -23.74 12.73 9.05
N GLN A 173 -24.15 11.58 8.51
CA GLN A 173 -25.37 10.89 8.92
C GLN A 173 -25.22 10.15 10.26
N LEU A 174 -24.01 10.08 10.83
CA LEU A 174 -23.79 9.45 12.12
C LEU A 174 -24.24 10.38 13.25
N ASP A 175 -25.09 9.87 14.14
CA ASP A 175 -25.58 10.62 15.31
C ASP A 175 -24.45 11.18 16.19
N ALA A 176 -23.30 10.50 16.21
CA ALA A 176 -22.12 10.88 16.98
C ALA A 176 -21.21 11.91 16.28
N TRP A 177 -21.51 12.32 15.03
CA TRP A 177 -20.67 13.26 14.29
C TRP A 177 -20.55 14.64 14.97
N PRO A 178 -21.64 15.28 15.46
CA PRO A 178 -21.53 16.55 16.18
C PRO A 178 -20.64 16.45 17.44
N ASP A 179 -20.79 15.36 18.20
CA ASP A 179 -19.96 15.10 19.38
C ASP A 179 -18.48 14.92 19.02
N LEU A 180 -18.19 14.28 17.88
CA LEU A 180 -16.83 14.15 17.35
C LEU A 180 -16.24 15.52 17.05
N VAL A 181 -16.94 16.38 16.30
CA VAL A 181 -16.49 17.73 15.93
C VAL A 181 -16.18 18.56 17.18
N GLU A 182 -17.01 18.49 18.21
CA GLU A 182 -16.82 19.27 19.44
C GLU A 182 -15.65 18.79 20.32
N SER A 183 -15.25 17.52 20.19
CA SER A 183 -14.36 16.87 21.18
C SER A 183 -13.08 16.26 20.62
N ILE A 184 -12.92 16.25 19.30
CA ILE A 184 -11.71 15.76 18.64
C ILE A 184 -10.52 16.69 18.89
N HIS A 185 -9.35 16.11 19.14
CA HIS A 185 -8.08 16.82 19.24
C HIS A 185 -6.91 15.89 18.86
N THR A 186 -5.78 16.47 18.45
CA THR A 186 -4.65 15.72 17.89
C THR A 186 -4.12 14.58 18.77
N LYS A 187 -4.15 14.75 20.11
CA LYS A 187 -3.70 13.71 21.05
C LYS A 187 -4.56 12.43 21.08
N GLN A 188 -5.77 12.45 20.53
CA GLN A 188 -6.61 11.25 20.40
C GLN A 188 -6.27 10.45 19.14
N ILE A 189 -5.62 11.06 18.14
CA ILE A 189 -5.34 10.44 16.86
C ILE A 189 -4.16 9.48 17.01
N ALA A 190 -4.47 8.27 17.46
CA ALA A 190 -3.56 7.15 17.57
C ALA A 190 -4.10 5.99 16.75
N VAL A 191 -3.49 5.77 15.58
CA VAL A 191 -3.88 4.74 14.63
C VAL A 191 -3.24 3.41 15.01
N LEU A 192 -4.10 2.45 15.34
CA LEU A 192 -3.71 1.10 15.75
C LEU A 192 -3.01 0.35 14.62
N PRO A 193 -2.14 -0.63 14.92
CA PRO A 193 -1.47 -1.44 13.90
C PRO A 193 -2.44 -2.11 12.92
N ALA A 194 -3.60 -2.57 13.40
CA ALA A 194 -4.62 -3.22 12.57
C ALA A 194 -5.34 -2.26 11.60
N HIS A 195 -5.22 -0.95 11.82
CA HIS A 195 -5.88 0.10 11.03
C HIS A 195 -4.88 0.82 10.11
N ARG A 196 -3.80 0.10 9.73
CA ARG A 196 -2.75 0.60 8.85
C ARG A 196 -2.73 -0.25 7.60
N TYR A 197 -2.99 0.39 6.49
CA TYR A 197 -3.10 -0.26 5.20
C TYR A 197 -2.03 0.27 4.27
N ASP A 198 -1.21 -0.65 3.78
CA ASP A 198 -0.07 -0.33 2.93
C ASP A 198 -0.26 -0.99 1.56
N ILE A 199 -0.91 -0.26 0.65
CA ILE A 199 -1.29 -0.79 -0.66
C ILE A 199 -0.06 -1.16 -1.51
N PRO A 200 1.00 -0.32 -1.58
CA PRO A 200 2.25 -0.70 -2.24
C PRO A 200 2.93 -1.93 -1.63
N ALA A 201 2.89 -2.07 -0.29
CA ALA A 201 3.55 -3.21 0.36
C ALA A 201 2.91 -4.56 0.03
N ALA A 202 1.63 -4.59 -0.37
CA ALA A 202 1.02 -5.81 -0.89
C ALA A 202 1.69 -6.25 -2.19
N LEU A 203 1.95 -5.33 -3.12
CA LEU A 203 2.67 -5.62 -4.36
C LEU A 203 4.11 -6.06 -4.09
N ASP A 204 4.82 -5.36 -3.18
CA ASP A 204 6.16 -5.74 -2.74
C ASP A 204 6.16 -7.15 -2.13
N ASN A 205 5.06 -7.56 -1.48
CA ASN A 205 4.93 -8.90 -0.91
C ASN A 205 4.82 -9.97 -2.01
N LEU A 206 4.00 -9.72 -3.04
CA LEU A 206 3.76 -10.66 -4.15
C LEU A 206 4.98 -10.89 -5.05
N THR A 207 5.87 -9.92 -5.16
CA THR A 207 7.13 -10.07 -5.93
C THR A 207 8.19 -10.89 -5.21
N ARG A 208 8.00 -11.19 -3.92
CA ARG A 208 8.88 -12.05 -3.13
C ARG A 208 8.49 -13.52 -3.31
N GLY A 209 9.40 -14.43 -2.97
CA GLY A 209 9.05 -15.84 -2.87
C GLY A 209 7.90 -16.06 -1.88
N THR A 210 6.98 -16.96 -2.23
CA THR A 210 5.75 -17.26 -1.47
C THR A 210 5.98 -17.59 0.02
N GLU A 211 7.15 -18.12 0.35
CA GLU A 211 7.59 -18.43 1.70
C GLU A 211 7.84 -17.18 2.57
N LEU A 212 8.04 -16.03 1.93
CA LEU A 212 8.25 -14.73 2.55
C LEU A 212 6.99 -13.86 2.58
N TRP A 213 5.88 -14.35 2.00
CA TRP A 213 4.63 -13.62 2.01
C TRP A 213 4.13 -13.40 3.44
N ASP A 214 3.47 -12.27 3.65
CA ASP A 214 2.78 -11.91 4.88
C ASP A 214 1.28 -12.01 4.61
N PRO A 215 0.61 -13.12 5.01
CA PRO A 215 -0.79 -13.30 4.74
C PRO A 215 -1.67 -12.24 5.40
N LYS A 216 -1.25 -11.70 6.56
CA LYS A 216 -2.02 -10.69 7.28
C LYS A 216 -1.99 -9.36 6.56
N LEU A 217 -0.84 -8.96 6.05
CA LEU A 217 -0.71 -7.77 5.21
C LEU A 217 -1.58 -7.90 3.95
N LEU A 218 -1.41 -8.99 3.20
CA LEU A 218 -2.15 -9.22 1.95
C LEU A 218 -3.67 -9.24 2.19
N THR A 219 -4.12 -9.92 3.25
CA THR A 219 -5.54 -9.97 3.62
C THR A 219 -6.06 -8.59 4.00
N ALA A 220 -5.35 -7.86 4.87
CA ALA A 220 -5.78 -6.54 5.33
C ALA A 220 -5.88 -5.53 4.17
N VAL A 221 -4.93 -5.57 3.24
CA VAL A 221 -4.92 -4.67 2.08
C VAL A 221 -6.01 -5.06 1.07
N TYR A 222 -6.24 -6.34 0.82
CA TYR A 222 -7.36 -6.78 0.00
C TYR A 222 -8.70 -6.32 0.61
N ASP A 223 -8.88 -6.52 1.92
CA ASP A 223 -10.11 -6.18 2.61
C ASP A 223 -10.41 -4.67 2.58
N ILE A 224 -9.42 -3.81 2.83
CA ILE A 224 -9.65 -2.35 2.76
C ILE A 224 -9.96 -1.90 1.33
N VAL A 225 -9.28 -2.43 0.32
CA VAL A 225 -9.54 -2.05 -1.09
C VAL A 225 -10.96 -2.47 -1.47
N TYR A 226 -11.42 -3.64 -1.02
CA TYR A 226 -12.80 -4.08 -1.24
C TYR A 226 -13.82 -3.14 -0.59
N GLU A 227 -13.61 -2.74 0.67
CA GLU A 227 -14.49 -1.80 1.37
C GLU A 227 -14.49 -0.41 0.69
N LEU A 228 -13.34 0.08 0.24
CA LEU A 228 -13.23 1.32 -0.53
C LEU A 228 -13.95 1.23 -1.87
N ALA A 229 -13.81 0.12 -2.59
CA ALA A 229 -14.50 -0.08 -3.86
C ALA A 229 -16.01 -0.01 -3.72
N ILE A 230 -16.53 -0.54 -2.62
CA ILE A 230 -17.94 -0.46 -2.29
C ILE A 230 -18.35 0.96 -1.87
N SER A 231 -17.59 1.58 -0.96
CA SER A 231 -17.96 2.89 -0.39
C SER A 231 -17.88 4.01 -1.42
N LEU A 232 -16.96 3.92 -2.39
CA LEU A 232 -16.71 4.94 -3.41
C LEU A 232 -17.31 4.55 -4.78
N ASP A 233 -18.11 3.49 -4.84
CA ASP A 233 -18.75 2.97 -6.06
C ASP A 233 -17.76 2.72 -7.23
N LEU A 234 -16.63 2.07 -6.92
CA LEU A 234 -15.57 1.74 -7.88
C LEU A 234 -15.82 0.37 -8.50
N ALA A 235 -16.74 0.34 -9.48
CA ALA A 235 -17.14 -0.90 -10.16
C ALA A 235 -15.97 -1.72 -10.71
N ASP A 236 -14.97 -1.08 -11.31
CA ASP A 236 -13.80 -1.77 -11.89
C ASP A 236 -13.00 -2.53 -10.83
N ILE A 237 -12.77 -1.90 -9.66
CA ILE A 237 -12.09 -2.55 -8.54
C ILE A 237 -12.97 -3.65 -7.94
N TYR A 238 -14.27 -3.39 -7.77
CA TYR A 238 -15.21 -4.37 -7.23
C TYR A 238 -15.22 -5.64 -8.08
N GLU A 239 -15.37 -5.51 -9.41
CA GLU A 239 -15.35 -6.64 -10.35
C GLU A 239 -14.01 -7.40 -10.31
N ALA A 240 -12.89 -6.69 -10.24
CA ALA A 240 -11.56 -7.29 -10.12
C ALA A 240 -11.40 -8.11 -8.83
N LEU A 241 -12.15 -7.81 -7.77
CA LEU A 241 -12.09 -8.51 -6.48
C LEU A 241 -13.18 -9.58 -6.31
N MET A 242 -14.14 -9.70 -7.23
CA MET A 242 -15.25 -10.65 -7.07
C MET A 242 -14.84 -12.13 -7.16
N PRO A 243 -15.60 -13.04 -6.50
CA PRO A 243 -15.39 -14.47 -6.64
C PRO A 243 -15.29 -14.94 -8.09
N GLY A 244 -14.23 -15.67 -8.40
CA GLY A 244 -13.90 -16.11 -9.75
C GLY A 244 -12.83 -15.27 -10.46
N SER A 245 -12.48 -14.09 -9.92
CA SER A 245 -11.36 -13.30 -10.43
C SER A 245 -10.00 -13.88 -10.00
N PRO A 246 -8.90 -13.56 -10.73
CA PRO A 246 -7.55 -13.91 -10.29
C PRO A 246 -7.20 -13.33 -8.91
N LEU A 247 -7.55 -12.08 -8.62
CA LEU A 247 -7.24 -11.48 -7.31
C LEU A 247 -8.00 -12.15 -6.17
N HIS A 248 -9.27 -12.49 -6.37
CA HIS A 248 -10.03 -13.24 -5.36
C HIS A 248 -9.42 -14.63 -5.14
N ARG A 249 -9.01 -15.31 -6.22
CA ARG A 249 -8.38 -16.62 -6.09
C ARG A 249 -7.05 -16.55 -5.33
N LEU A 250 -6.26 -15.50 -5.54
CA LEU A 250 -5.06 -15.26 -4.74
C LEU A 250 -5.42 -15.02 -3.27
N TYR A 251 -6.44 -14.20 -3.00
CA TYR A 251 -6.93 -13.93 -1.65
C TYR A 251 -7.33 -15.21 -0.90
N GLU A 252 -8.05 -16.12 -1.56
CA GLU A 252 -8.38 -17.43 -0.98
C GLU A 252 -7.12 -18.24 -0.63
N LEU A 253 -6.14 -18.29 -1.55
CA LEU A 253 -4.87 -18.99 -1.31
C LEU A 253 -4.08 -18.38 -0.15
N VAL A 254 -4.08 -17.06 -0.04
CA VAL A 254 -3.46 -16.32 1.07
C VAL A 254 -4.15 -16.66 2.39
N HIS A 255 -5.48 -16.73 2.42
CA HIS A 255 -6.22 -17.09 3.62
C HIS A 255 -5.96 -18.55 4.05
N GLU A 256 -5.78 -19.46 3.09
CA GLU A 256 -5.34 -20.85 3.36
C GLU A 256 -3.94 -20.92 4.00
N LEU A 257 -3.06 -19.95 3.75
CA LEU A 257 -1.72 -19.89 4.36
C LEU A 257 -1.75 -19.50 5.84
N ASP A 258 -2.71 -18.68 6.26
CA ASP A 258 -2.83 -18.23 7.66
C ASP A 258 -3.43 -19.35 8.56
N GLY A 259 -4.18 -20.29 7.98
CA GLY A 259 -4.99 -21.27 8.73
C GLY A 259 -4.36 -22.63 9.09
N ALA A 260 -3.30 -23.13 8.41
CA ALA A 260 -2.76 -24.49 8.69
C ALA A 260 -1.29 -24.74 8.29
N LEU A 261 -0.52 -25.45 9.14
CA LEU A 261 0.89 -25.81 8.86
C LEU A 261 1.09 -26.77 7.67
N LEU A 262 0.06 -27.53 7.28
CA LEU A 262 0.11 -28.52 6.18
C LEU A 262 -0.34 -27.96 4.82
N SER A 263 -0.97 -26.77 4.78
CA SER A 263 -1.47 -26.16 3.53
C SER A 263 -0.37 -25.49 2.71
N ARG A 264 0.74 -25.07 3.34
CA ARG A 264 1.80 -24.27 2.71
C ARG A 264 2.40 -24.87 1.44
N ARG A 265 2.70 -26.18 1.43
CA ARG A 265 3.24 -26.87 0.24
C ARG A 265 2.22 -27.01 -0.89
N ARG A 266 0.94 -27.12 -0.57
CA ARG A 266 -0.13 -27.18 -1.56
C ARG A 266 -0.31 -25.80 -2.18
N VAL A 267 -0.49 -24.77 -1.36
CA VAL A 267 -0.62 -23.38 -1.81
C VAL A 267 0.59 -22.98 -2.65
N GLN A 268 1.81 -23.32 -2.23
CA GLN A 268 3.02 -23.02 -3.00
C GLN A 268 2.96 -23.61 -4.43
N ARG A 269 2.54 -24.87 -4.60
CA ARG A 269 2.37 -25.49 -5.93
C ARG A 269 1.25 -24.87 -6.75
N GLU A 270 0.18 -24.42 -6.10
CA GLU A 270 -0.91 -23.71 -6.77
C GLU A 270 -0.43 -22.34 -7.24
N VAL A 271 0.29 -21.60 -6.40
CA VAL A 271 0.89 -20.30 -6.74
C VAL A 271 1.93 -20.43 -7.85
N GLU A 272 2.74 -21.48 -7.87
CA GLU A 272 3.69 -21.76 -8.97
C GLU A 272 3.01 -21.92 -10.34
N ARG A 273 1.74 -22.35 -10.35
CA ARG A 273 0.92 -22.49 -11.57
C ARG A 273 0.00 -21.30 -11.79
N PHE A 274 0.00 -20.36 -10.86
CA PHE A 274 -0.89 -19.21 -10.84
C PHE A 274 -0.33 -18.12 -11.74
N ASP A 275 -1.22 -17.44 -12.44
CA ASP A 275 -0.82 -16.32 -13.28
C ASP A 275 -0.60 -15.07 -12.42
N LEU A 276 0.58 -15.01 -11.80
CA LEU A 276 1.00 -13.87 -10.98
C LEU A 276 1.21 -12.59 -11.79
N VAL A 277 1.38 -12.69 -13.12
CA VAL A 277 1.51 -11.50 -13.99
C VAL A 277 0.16 -10.79 -14.08
N SER A 278 -0.91 -11.51 -14.41
CA SER A 278 -2.27 -10.94 -14.44
C SER A 278 -2.69 -10.34 -13.09
N VAL A 279 -2.24 -10.94 -11.98
CA VAL A 279 -2.48 -10.43 -10.63
C VAL A 279 -1.71 -9.15 -10.35
N TYR A 280 -0.44 -9.10 -10.77
CA TYR A 280 0.40 -7.92 -10.64
C TYR A 280 -0.19 -6.74 -11.42
N ASP A 281 -0.61 -6.98 -12.65
CA ASP A 281 -1.25 -5.98 -13.51
C ASP A 281 -2.55 -5.48 -12.87
N ALA A 282 -3.44 -6.40 -12.47
CA ALA A 282 -4.68 -6.05 -11.80
C ALA A 282 -4.46 -5.27 -10.48
N TRP A 283 -3.43 -5.62 -9.70
CA TRP A 283 -3.10 -4.89 -8.47
C TRP A 283 -2.53 -3.50 -8.75
N THR A 284 -1.74 -3.36 -9.82
CA THR A 284 -1.21 -2.07 -10.27
C THR A 284 -2.35 -1.16 -10.71
N ASP A 285 -3.29 -1.68 -11.50
CA ASP A 285 -4.48 -0.95 -11.94
C ASP A 285 -5.33 -0.51 -10.74
N ILE A 286 -5.60 -1.41 -9.80
CA ILE A 286 -6.30 -1.08 -8.55
C ILE A 286 -5.58 0.04 -7.80
N SER A 287 -4.26 -0.06 -7.63
CA SER A 287 -3.49 0.96 -6.92
C SER A 287 -3.61 2.33 -7.60
N SER A 288 -3.62 2.37 -8.93
CA SER A 288 -3.80 3.59 -9.70
C SER A 288 -5.21 4.15 -9.58
N ILE A 289 -6.25 3.32 -9.73
CA ILE A 289 -7.65 3.75 -9.59
C ILE A 289 -7.91 4.27 -8.18
N VAL A 290 -7.45 3.58 -7.14
CA VAL A 290 -7.59 4.08 -5.75
C VAL A 290 -6.97 5.46 -5.62
N ALA A 291 -5.75 5.67 -6.15
CA ALA A 291 -5.04 6.95 -6.06
C ALA A 291 -5.80 8.12 -6.73
N GLU A 292 -6.49 7.87 -7.84
CA GLU A 292 -7.34 8.86 -8.53
C GLU A 292 -8.52 9.33 -7.67
N HIS A 293 -8.99 8.46 -6.78
CA HIS A 293 -10.10 8.71 -5.87
C HIS A 293 -9.65 9.24 -4.49
N LEU A 294 -8.38 9.61 -4.32
CA LEU A 294 -7.88 10.21 -3.07
C LEU A 294 -7.85 11.73 -3.15
N GLN A 295 -8.54 12.39 -2.22
CA GLN A 295 -8.49 13.84 -2.06
C GLN A 295 -7.65 14.23 -0.85
N TRP A 296 -6.51 14.87 -1.12
CA TRP A 296 -5.54 15.30 -0.10
C TRP A 296 -5.84 16.71 0.40
N HIS A 297 -5.83 16.88 1.72
CA HIS A 297 -5.99 18.16 2.42
C HIS A 297 -4.75 18.49 3.25
#